data_AF-A0A535G4J2-F1
#
_entry.id   AF-A0A535G4J2-F1
#
_cell.length_a   1.000
_cell.length_b   1.000
_cell.length_c   1.000
_cell.angle_alpha   90.00
_cell.angle_beta   90.00
_cell.angle_gamma   90.00
#
_symmetry.space_group_name_H-M   'P 1'
#
loop_
_entity.id
_entity.type
_entity.pdbx_description
1 polymer ?
#
loop_
_entity_poly.entity_id
_entity_poly.type
_entity_poly.pdbx_seq_one_letter_code
_entity_poly.pdbx_strand_id
1 'polypeptide(L)'
;LGGTLSTYSVAFADRSFDERGYQQEVARALATDHRSVQITSRAIGELLPDVVFHAEQVLVRSAPAPLYALSGLVNEHRTKVVLTGEGSDEIFWGYDLFGEARVRQFWSRQPKSARRPTLLRRLYPYLPLSEQGDELLAQFFGVGLDRPDDPHFSHLPRWAASGRTLRFLSSDFAERTAAEDPAASLIASLPSRVRGWRPLAR
;
A
#
# COMPACT_ATOMS: atom_id res chain seq x y z
N LEU A 1 14.26 20.17 19.58
CA LEU A 1 14.29 19.11 20.61
C LEU A 1 15.71 18.76 21.07
N GLY A 2 16.67 19.70 21.03
CA GLY A 2 17.92 19.64 21.81
C GLY A 2 18.87 18.45 21.57
N GLY A 3 18.73 17.67 20.49
CA GLY A 3 19.59 16.52 20.20
C GLY A 3 19.34 15.27 21.05
N THR A 4 18.37 15.29 21.98
CA THR A 4 18.09 14.16 22.86
C THR A 4 17.08 13.16 22.27
N LEU A 5 16.34 13.56 21.23
CA LEU A 5 15.39 12.69 20.55
C LEU A 5 16.10 11.91 19.43
N SER A 6 16.16 10.59 19.58
CA SER A 6 16.59 9.68 18.52
C SER A 6 15.49 9.50 17.48
N THR A 7 15.82 9.62 16.20
CA THR A 7 14.92 9.29 15.09
C THR A 7 15.55 8.25 14.19
N TYR A 8 14.72 7.37 13.62
CA TYR A 8 15.16 6.24 12.82
C TYR A 8 14.38 6.22 11.51
N SER A 9 15.04 5.94 10.39
CA SER A 9 14.39 5.78 9.09
C SER A 9 14.97 4.63 8.28
N VAL A 10 14.23 4.24 7.24
CA VAL A 10 14.72 3.41 6.15
C VAL A 10 15.10 4.31 4.99
N ALA A 11 16.21 4.02 4.32
CA ALA A 11 16.57 4.57 3.03
C ALA A 11 16.70 3.46 2.00
N PHE A 12 16.23 3.69 0.78
CA PHE A 12 16.41 2.73 -0.31
C PHE A 12 17.63 3.10 -1.16
N ALA A 13 18.38 2.09 -1.61
CA ALA A 13 19.48 2.30 -2.53
C ALA A 13 19.01 2.77 -3.92
N ASP A 14 17.80 2.39 -4.31
CA ASP A 14 17.13 2.87 -5.51
C ASP A 14 16.59 4.29 -5.27
N ARG A 15 17.04 5.23 -6.10
CA ARG A 15 16.70 6.65 -6.00
C ARG A 15 15.21 6.93 -6.21
N SER A 16 14.48 6.05 -6.91
CA SER A 16 13.04 6.20 -7.11
C SER A 16 12.22 6.03 -5.82
N PHE A 17 12.81 5.43 -4.78
CA PHE A 17 12.19 5.22 -3.47
C PHE A 17 12.96 5.92 -2.33
N ASP A 18 13.89 6.82 -2.67
CA ASP A 18 14.78 7.44 -1.69
C ASP A 18 14.19 8.72 -1.08
N GLU A 19 13.72 8.60 0.16
CA GLU A 19 13.12 9.71 0.91
C GLU A 19 14.11 10.41 1.86
N ARG A 20 15.41 10.11 1.79
CA ARG A 20 16.43 10.68 2.69
C ARG A 20 16.41 12.21 2.73
N GLY A 21 16.06 12.86 1.63
CA GLY A 21 15.91 14.32 1.57
C GLY A 21 14.92 14.85 2.60
N TYR A 22 13.70 14.31 2.61
CA TYR A 22 12.64 14.69 3.56
C TYR A 22 13.01 14.30 4.99
N GLN A 23 13.63 13.14 5.18
CA GLN A 23 14.09 12.68 6.48
C GLN A 23 15.10 13.66 7.10
N GLN A 24 16.08 14.13 6.32
CA GLN A 24 17.08 15.10 6.75
C GLN A 24 16.47 16.48 7.02
N GLU A 25 15.50 16.91 6.23
CA GLU A 25 14.79 18.17 6.45
C GLU A 25 14.12 18.19 7.84
N VAL A 26 13.35 17.15 8.16
CA VAL A 26 12.69 17.02 9.47
C VAL A 26 13.71 16.89 10.61
N ALA A 27 14.75 16.07 10.43
CA ALA A 27 15.79 15.88 11.44
C ALA A 27 16.51 17.19 11.79
N ARG A 28 16.83 18.02 10.78
CA ARG A 28 17.44 19.35 10.98
C ARG A 28 16.48 20.32 11.66
N ALA A 29 15.23 20.40 11.19
CA ALA A 29 14.23 21.30 11.74
C ALA A 29 13.95 21.03 13.23
N LEU A 30 13.95 19.75 13.63
CA LEU A 30 13.68 19.33 15.01
C LEU A 30 14.95 19.16 15.87
N ALA A 31 16.14 19.22 15.25
CA ALA A 31 17.43 18.93 15.86
C ALA A 31 17.44 17.58 16.58
N THR A 32 17.16 16.50 15.83
CA THR A 32 17.14 15.11 16.33
C THR A 32 18.43 14.37 16.02
N ASP A 33 18.77 13.38 16.84
CA ASP A 33 19.85 12.43 16.57
C ASP A 33 19.35 11.34 15.59
N HIS A 34 19.44 11.66 14.30
CA HIS A 34 18.84 10.89 13.22
C HIS A 34 19.76 9.79 12.69
N ARG A 35 19.19 8.59 12.52
CA ARG A 35 19.87 7.40 12.00
C ARG A 35 19.03 6.76 10.92
N SER A 36 19.69 6.18 9.93
CA SER A 36 19.01 5.54 8.81
C SER A 36 19.69 4.22 8.46
N VAL A 37 18.89 3.21 8.14
CA VAL A 37 19.36 1.94 7.57
C VAL A 37 19.12 1.95 6.07
N GLN A 38 20.17 1.67 5.28
CA GLN A 38 20.04 1.57 3.83
C GLN A 38 19.67 0.14 3.43
N ILE A 39 18.60 0.00 2.64
CA ILE A 39 18.07 -1.29 2.17
C ILE A 39 18.20 -1.40 0.65
N THR A 40 18.61 -2.60 0.21
CA THR A 40 18.70 -2.98 -1.20
C THR A 40 17.64 -4.03 -1.53
N SER A 41 17.28 -4.19 -2.80
CA SER A 41 16.35 -5.25 -3.24
C SER A 41 16.87 -6.65 -2.91
N ARG A 42 18.19 -6.85 -2.90
CA ARG A 42 18.81 -8.12 -2.47
C ARG A 42 18.55 -8.37 -1.00
N ALA A 43 18.81 -7.37 -0.14
CA ALA A 43 18.58 -7.48 1.29
C ALA A 43 17.11 -7.78 1.62
N ILE A 44 16.16 -7.21 0.87
CA ILE A 44 14.73 -7.54 1.02
C ILE A 44 14.48 -9.04 0.81
N GLY A 45 15.08 -9.63 -0.23
CA GLY A 45 14.94 -11.06 -0.51
C GLY A 45 15.61 -11.95 0.55
N GLU A 46 16.78 -11.55 1.04
CA GLU A 46 17.54 -12.26 2.07
C GLU A 46 16.84 -12.24 3.44
N LEU A 47 16.18 -11.13 3.79
CA LEU A 47 15.44 -10.97 5.05
C LEU A 47 14.07 -11.65 5.03
N LEU A 48 13.52 -11.96 3.85
CA LEU A 48 12.14 -12.42 3.72
C LEU A 48 11.82 -13.69 4.54
N PRO A 49 12.69 -14.72 4.63
CA PRO A 49 12.42 -15.90 5.46
C PRO A 49 12.22 -15.56 6.94
N ASP A 50 13.10 -14.74 7.52
CA ASP A 50 13.00 -14.30 8.93
C ASP A 50 11.75 -13.45 9.16
N VAL A 51 11.47 -12.56 8.21
CA VAL A 51 10.28 -11.70 8.23
C VAL A 51 8.99 -12.54 8.21
N VAL A 52 8.93 -13.57 7.37
CA VAL A 52 7.78 -14.50 7.33
C VAL A 52 7.65 -15.28 8.64
N PHE A 53 8.77 -15.75 9.19
CA PHE A 53 8.79 -16.43 10.49
C PHE A 53 8.21 -15.54 11.60
N HIS A 54 8.63 -14.27 11.66
CA HIS A 54 8.16 -13.33 12.69
C HIS A 54 6.77 -12.75 12.44
N ALA A 55 6.31 -12.68 11.19
CA ALA A 55 5.00 -12.15 10.86
C ALA A 55 3.85 -13.08 11.26
N GLU A 56 4.13 -14.40 11.33
CA GLU A 56 3.17 -15.48 11.63
C GLU A 56 1.89 -15.41 10.76
N GLN A 57 1.98 -14.77 9.58
CA GLN A 57 0.88 -14.58 8.65
C GLN A 57 1.38 -14.46 7.20
N VAL A 58 0.46 -14.61 6.26
CA VAL A 58 0.75 -14.44 4.82
C VAL A 58 1.07 -12.97 4.52
N LEU A 59 2.23 -12.73 3.91
CA LEU A 59 2.64 -11.41 3.48
C LEU A 59 2.32 -11.20 2.00
N VAL A 60 1.50 -10.19 1.71
CA VAL A 60 1.14 -9.79 0.34
C VAL A 60 2.04 -8.69 -0.22
N ARG A 61 2.99 -8.20 0.59
CA ARG A 61 3.95 -7.14 0.26
C ARG A 61 5.28 -7.39 0.97
N SER A 62 6.37 -6.91 0.40
CA SER A 62 7.73 -7.02 0.97
C SER A 62 8.09 -5.89 1.96
N ALA A 63 7.20 -4.91 2.16
CA ALA A 63 7.40 -3.77 3.05
C ALA A 63 7.81 -4.13 4.51
N PRO A 64 7.40 -5.29 5.08
CA PRO A 64 7.88 -5.68 6.41
C PRO A 64 9.38 -5.95 6.50
N ALA A 65 10.07 -6.29 5.39
CA ALA A 65 11.51 -6.56 5.43
C ALA A 65 12.36 -5.33 5.78
N PRO A 66 12.15 -4.15 5.15
CA PRO A 66 12.77 -2.91 5.61
C PRO A 66 12.46 -2.55 7.08
N LEU A 67 11.22 -2.78 7.55
CA LEU A 67 10.85 -2.53 8.94
C LEU A 67 11.57 -3.47 9.91
N TYR A 68 11.76 -4.73 9.52
CA TYR A 68 12.55 -5.69 10.28
C TYR A 68 13.99 -5.21 10.45
N ALA A 69 14.64 -4.77 9.36
CA ALA A 69 15.97 -4.18 9.44
C ALA A 69 16.02 -2.88 10.28
N LEU A 70 14.99 -2.03 10.17
CA LEU A 70 14.85 -0.83 10.99
C LEU A 70 14.76 -1.16 12.48
N SER A 71 14.02 -2.20 12.84
CA SER A 71 13.92 -2.67 14.22
C SER A 71 15.28 -3.15 14.76
N GLY A 72 16.11 -3.76 13.92
CA GLY A 72 17.50 -4.09 14.21
C GLY A 72 18.30 -2.85 14.59
N LEU A 73 18.28 -1.80 13.75
CA LEU A 73 18.96 -0.52 14.03
C LEU A 73 18.47 0.12 15.34
N VAL A 74 17.15 0.11 15.59
CA VAL A 74 16.57 0.62 16.84
C VAL A 74 17.13 -0.13 18.05
N ASN A 75 17.22 -1.47 17.97
CA ASN A 75 17.72 -2.31 19.04
C ASN A 75 19.24 -2.19 19.26
N GLU A 76 20.04 -2.05 18.20
CA GLU A 76 21.48 -1.77 18.26
C GLU A 76 21.78 -0.52 19.08
N HIS A 77 20.91 0.49 18.95
CA HIS A 77 20.98 1.74 19.72
C HIS A 77 20.27 1.69 21.07
N ARG A 78 19.85 0.50 21.52
CA ARG A 78 19.22 0.26 22.82
C ARG A 78 17.93 1.06 23.05
N THR A 79 17.27 1.51 21.99
CA THR A 79 15.96 2.15 22.07
C THR A 79 14.89 1.07 22.24
N LYS A 80 14.06 1.19 23.28
CA LYS A 80 13.04 0.18 23.63
C LYS A 80 11.62 0.57 23.22
N VAL A 81 11.40 1.86 23.00
CA VAL A 81 10.09 2.41 22.62
C VAL A 81 10.29 3.33 21.43
N VAL A 82 9.48 3.12 20.40
CA VAL A 82 9.42 3.96 19.20
C VAL A 82 7.98 4.40 18.99
N LEU A 83 7.81 5.63 18.51
CA LEU A 83 6.52 6.16 18.09
C LEU A 83 6.50 6.18 16.57
N THR A 84 5.40 5.72 15.98
CA THR A 84 5.20 5.67 14.53
C THR A 84 3.99 6.51 14.14
N GLY A 85 3.95 6.93 12.87
CA GLY A 85 2.80 7.63 12.27
C GLY A 85 1.80 6.69 11.59
N GLU A 86 1.91 5.37 11.82
CA GLU A 86 0.97 4.39 11.23
C GLU A 86 -0.45 4.65 11.71
N GLY A 87 -1.44 4.41 10.85
CA GLY A 87 -2.85 4.69 11.14
C GLY A 87 -3.33 6.08 10.72
N SER A 88 -2.42 7.01 10.39
CA SER A 88 -2.80 8.38 10.02
C SER A 88 -3.59 8.43 8.72
N ASP A 89 -3.17 7.68 7.69
CA ASP A 89 -3.87 7.62 6.41
C ASP A 89 -5.28 7.02 6.53
N GLU A 90 -5.48 6.06 7.43
CA GLU A 90 -6.78 5.46 7.74
C GLU A 90 -7.71 6.45 8.44
N ILE A 91 -7.20 7.23 9.38
CA ILE A 91 -7.98 8.21 10.14
C ILE A 91 -8.32 9.44 9.28
N PHE A 92 -7.35 9.93 8.52
CA PHE A 92 -7.45 11.19 7.77
C PHE A 92 -7.72 11.02 6.28
N TRP A 93 -7.98 9.79 5.83
CA TRP A 93 -8.32 9.49 4.45
C TRP A 93 -7.17 9.87 3.49
N GLY A 94 -5.93 9.63 3.92
CA GLY A 94 -4.70 10.06 3.24
C GLY A 94 -4.36 9.25 1.99
N TYR A 95 -4.92 8.04 1.84
CA TYR A 95 -4.70 7.23 0.65
C TYR A 95 -5.40 7.81 -0.60
N ASP A 96 -4.65 7.93 -1.70
CA ASP A 96 -5.21 8.35 -3.00
C ASP A 96 -6.37 7.46 -3.49
N LEU A 97 -6.48 6.24 -2.96
CA LEU A 97 -7.60 5.33 -3.18
C LEU A 97 -8.98 6.01 -3.02
N PHE A 98 -9.14 6.91 -2.04
CA PHE A 98 -10.40 7.63 -1.84
C PHE A 98 -10.72 8.55 -3.02
N GLY A 99 -9.71 9.27 -3.53
CA GLY A 99 -9.83 10.09 -4.74
C GLY A 99 -10.06 9.24 -5.99
N GLU A 100 -9.34 8.13 -6.10
CA GLU A 100 -9.44 7.18 -7.20
C GLU A 100 -10.84 6.61 -7.32
N ALA A 101 -11.47 6.23 -6.19
CA ALA A 101 -12.84 5.72 -6.19
C ALA A 101 -13.84 6.73 -6.79
N ARG A 102 -13.66 8.05 -6.51
CA ARG A 102 -14.48 9.10 -7.14
C ARG A 102 -14.25 9.17 -8.66
N VAL A 103 -12.98 9.14 -9.07
CA VAL A 103 -12.62 9.17 -10.50
C VAL A 103 -13.20 7.95 -11.22
N ARG A 104 -13.12 6.77 -10.60
CA ARG A 104 -13.67 5.51 -11.16
C ARG A 104 -15.20 5.49 -11.17
N GLN A 105 -15.89 6.09 -10.20
CA GLN A 105 -17.34 6.29 -10.27
C GLN A 105 -17.73 7.20 -11.45
N PHE A 106 -16.95 8.25 -11.70
CA PHE A 106 -17.13 9.07 -12.90
C PHE A 106 -16.91 8.26 -14.18
N TRP A 107 -15.87 7.41 -14.23
CA TRP A 107 -15.62 6.50 -15.36
C TRP A 107 -16.80 5.55 -15.62
N SER A 108 -17.39 4.97 -14.56
CA SER A 108 -18.55 4.08 -14.67
C SER A 108 -19.75 4.80 -15.30
N ARG A 109 -20.01 6.05 -14.90
CA ARG A 109 -21.10 6.87 -15.46
C ARG A 109 -20.82 7.38 -16.87
N GLN A 110 -19.55 7.59 -17.22
CA GLN A 110 -19.13 8.17 -18.50
C GLN A 110 -17.97 7.37 -19.13
N PRO A 111 -18.24 6.14 -19.60
CA PRO A 111 -17.19 5.23 -20.05
C PRO A 111 -16.42 5.74 -21.27
N LYS A 112 -17.00 6.61 -22.10
CA LYS A 112 -16.33 7.15 -23.30
C LYS A 112 -15.64 8.50 -23.10
N SER A 113 -15.55 8.99 -21.85
CA SER A 113 -14.98 10.32 -21.61
C SER A 113 -13.46 10.35 -21.81
N ALA A 114 -12.97 11.31 -22.62
CA ALA A 114 -11.54 11.53 -22.81
C ALA A 114 -10.83 12.09 -21.57
N ARG A 115 -11.58 12.61 -20.59
CA ARG A 115 -11.03 13.14 -19.32
C ARG A 115 -10.56 12.04 -18.37
N ARG A 116 -10.91 10.79 -18.67
CA ARG A 116 -10.69 9.61 -17.84
C ARG A 116 -9.21 9.47 -17.43
N PRO A 117 -8.24 9.32 -18.35
CA PRO A 117 -6.82 9.13 -18.00
C PRO A 117 -6.20 10.39 -17.38
N THR A 118 -6.62 11.58 -17.82
CA THR A 118 -6.10 12.85 -17.30
C THR A 118 -6.36 13.03 -15.82
N LEU A 119 -7.54 12.63 -15.32
CA LEU A 119 -7.86 12.70 -13.90
C LEU A 119 -6.97 11.77 -13.06
N LEU A 120 -6.66 10.57 -13.56
CA LEU A 120 -5.75 9.65 -12.88
C LEU A 120 -4.31 10.15 -12.86
N ARG A 121 -3.82 10.72 -13.96
CA ARG A 121 -2.49 11.36 -14.02
C ARG A 121 -2.36 12.53 -13.04
N ARG A 122 -3.44 13.28 -12.81
CA ARG A 122 -3.48 14.34 -11.80
C ARG A 122 -3.51 13.81 -10.37
N LEU A 123 -4.18 12.67 -10.14
CA LEU A 123 -4.25 12.03 -8.84
C LEU A 123 -2.92 11.39 -8.44
N TYR A 124 -2.19 10.82 -9.41
CA TYR A 124 -0.92 10.14 -9.20
C TYR A 124 0.22 10.84 -9.98
N PRO A 125 0.56 12.10 -9.67
CA PRO A 125 1.56 12.85 -10.41
C PRO A 125 2.98 12.31 -10.22
N TYR A 126 3.20 11.54 -9.15
CA TYR A 126 4.48 10.93 -8.79
C TYR A 126 4.70 9.54 -9.41
N LEU A 127 3.65 8.94 -10.00
CA LEU A 127 3.79 7.71 -10.77
C LEU A 127 4.04 8.07 -12.25
N PRO A 128 4.86 7.30 -12.98
CA PRO A 128 5.09 7.50 -14.40
C PRO A 128 3.87 7.06 -15.25
N LEU A 129 2.65 7.44 -14.86
CA LEU A 129 1.41 7.13 -15.58
C LEU A 129 1.34 7.81 -16.96
N SER A 130 2.17 8.82 -17.21
CA SER A 130 2.33 9.43 -18.54
C SER A 130 3.12 8.56 -19.50
N GLU A 131 4.02 7.71 -18.99
CA GLU A 131 4.79 6.74 -19.77
C GLU A 131 3.99 5.45 -20.02
N GLN A 132 2.93 5.24 -19.23
CA GLN A 132 2.01 4.14 -19.37
C GLN A 132 0.92 4.48 -20.39
N GLY A 133 0.68 3.59 -21.35
CA GLY A 133 -0.38 3.75 -22.34
C GLY A 133 -1.77 3.83 -21.70
N ASP A 134 -2.68 4.60 -22.29
CA ASP A 134 -4.07 4.77 -21.80
C ASP A 134 -4.79 3.43 -21.63
N GLU A 135 -4.44 2.42 -22.45
CA GLU A 135 -4.98 1.07 -22.36
C GLU A 135 -4.55 0.34 -21.08
N LEU A 136 -3.29 0.49 -20.65
CA LEU A 136 -2.79 -0.10 -19.40
C LEU A 136 -3.49 0.53 -18.18
N LEU A 137 -3.69 1.85 -18.21
CA LEU A 137 -4.47 2.56 -17.20
C LEU A 137 -5.93 2.05 -17.19
N ALA A 138 -6.52 1.84 -18.36
CA ALA A 138 -7.87 1.30 -18.47
C ALA A 138 -7.97 -0.14 -17.93
N GLN A 139 -6.95 -0.98 -18.13
CA GLN A 139 -6.92 -2.35 -17.59
C GLN A 139 -6.87 -2.36 -16.05
N PHE A 140 -6.05 -1.52 -15.43
CA PHE A 140 -5.93 -1.47 -13.97
C PHE A 140 -7.14 -0.77 -13.32
N PHE A 141 -7.43 0.47 -13.73
CA PHE A 141 -8.48 1.28 -13.10
C PHE A 141 -9.90 0.96 -13.60
N GLY A 142 -10.02 0.18 -14.68
CA GLY A 142 -11.29 -0.24 -15.26
C GLY A 142 -11.93 -1.45 -14.59
N VAL A 143 -11.24 -2.12 -13.65
CA VAL A 143 -11.79 -3.26 -12.91
C VAL A 143 -13.05 -2.82 -12.16
N GLY A 144 -14.16 -3.53 -12.34
CA GLY A 144 -15.40 -3.33 -11.58
C GLY A 144 -16.26 -2.12 -11.98
N LEU A 145 -15.96 -1.41 -13.07
CA LEU A 145 -16.75 -0.25 -13.51
C LEU A 145 -18.21 -0.57 -13.85
N ASP A 146 -18.52 -1.82 -14.14
CA ASP A 146 -19.86 -2.37 -14.35
C ASP A 146 -20.68 -2.49 -13.05
N ARG A 147 -20.01 -2.47 -11.89
CA ARG A 147 -20.62 -2.62 -10.56
C ARG A 147 -20.17 -1.49 -9.61
N PRO A 148 -20.52 -0.22 -9.90
CA PRO A 148 -20.05 0.93 -9.12
C PRO A 148 -20.59 0.99 -7.68
N ASP A 149 -21.67 0.26 -7.39
CA ASP A 149 -22.30 0.20 -6.06
C ASP A 149 -21.78 -0.94 -5.19
N ASP A 150 -20.86 -1.75 -5.71
CA ASP A 150 -20.24 -2.84 -4.97
C ASP A 150 -19.55 -2.32 -3.69
N PRO A 151 -19.81 -2.88 -2.49
CA PRO A 151 -19.19 -2.46 -1.24
C PRO A 151 -17.65 -2.38 -1.27
N HIS A 152 -16.97 -3.13 -2.14
CA HIS A 152 -15.50 -3.12 -2.24
C HIS A 152 -15.00 -2.52 -3.57
N PHE A 153 -15.84 -1.73 -4.26
CA PHE A 153 -15.54 -1.13 -5.56
C PHE A 153 -14.17 -0.42 -5.59
N SER A 154 -13.84 0.31 -4.52
CA SER A 154 -12.55 1.01 -4.35
C SER A 154 -11.37 0.02 -4.38
N HIS A 155 -11.50 -1.14 -3.75
CA HIS A 155 -10.42 -2.11 -3.54
C HIS A 155 -10.19 -3.07 -4.71
N LEU A 156 -11.19 -3.25 -5.58
CA LEU A 156 -11.17 -4.20 -6.70
C LEU A 156 -9.87 -4.20 -7.55
N PRO A 157 -9.32 -3.06 -8.00
CA PRO A 157 -8.05 -3.05 -8.75
C PRO A 157 -6.89 -3.68 -7.98
N ARG A 158 -6.81 -3.43 -6.67
CA ARG A 158 -5.76 -3.95 -5.80
C ARG A 158 -5.93 -5.44 -5.57
N TRP A 159 -7.16 -5.90 -5.30
CA TRP A 159 -7.43 -7.33 -5.16
C TRP A 159 -7.12 -8.10 -6.44
N ALA A 160 -7.48 -7.57 -7.60
CA ALA A 160 -7.13 -8.18 -8.89
C ALA A 160 -5.62 -8.23 -9.14
N ALA A 161 -4.90 -7.16 -8.80
CA ALA A 161 -3.45 -7.10 -8.96
C ALA A 161 -2.72 -8.04 -7.98
N SER A 162 -3.09 -8.00 -6.70
CA SER A 162 -2.53 -8.84 -5.64
C SER A 162 -2.92 -10.31 -5.79
N GLY A 163 -4.10 -10.63 -6.34
CA GLY A 163 -4.53 -12.01 -6.57
C GLY A 163 -3.57 -12.83 -7.43
N ARG A 164 -2.72 -12.17 -8.23
CA ARG A 164 -1.63 -12.82 -8.98
C ARG A 164 -0.61 -13.52 -8.07
N THR A 165 -0.49 -13.14 -6.80
CA THR A 165 0.42 -13.80 -5.86
C THR A 165 -0.08 -15.20 -5.47
N LEU A 166 -1.35 -15.51 -5.68
CA LEU A 166 -1.90 -16.85 -5.40
C LEU A 166 -1.23 -17.94 -6.26
N ARG A 167 -0.61 -17.59 -7.39
CA ARG A 167 0.19 -18.53 -8.20
C ARG A 167 1.43 -19.08 -7.49
N PHE A 168 1.83 -18.48 -6.37
CA PHE A 168 2.97 -18.91 -5.56
C PHE A 168 2.55 -19.84 -4.42
N LEU A 169 1.24 -20.13 -4.26
CA LEU A 169 0.78 -21.14 -3.31
C LEU A 169 1.27 -22.53 -3.74
N SER A 170 1.51 -23.40 -2.77
CA SER A 170 1.76 -24.81 -3.06
C SER A 170 0.53 -25.45 -3.70
N SER A 171 0.74 -26.48 -4.54
CA SER A 171 -0.37 -27.20 -5.18
C SER A 171 -1.35 -27.78 -4.15
N ASP A 172 -0.83 -28.39 -3.08
CA ASP A 172 -1.66 -28.93 -1.98
C ASP A 172 -2.57 -27.86 -1.36
N PHE A 173 -2.02 -26.68 -1.03
CA PHE A 173 -2.80 -25.63 -0.41
C PHE A 173 -3.83 -25.04 -1.39
N ALA A 174 -3.44 -24.84 -2.65
CA ALA A 174 -4.32 -24.35 -3.69
C ALA A 174 -5.50 -25.31 -3.95
N GLU A 175 -5.26 -26.62 -4.00
CA GLU A 175 -6.31 -27.63 -4.16
C GLU A 175 -7.26 -27.67 -2.98
N ARG A 176 -6.74 -27.61 -1.75
CA ARG A 176 -7.54 -27.60 -0.52
C ARG A 176 -8.44 -26.37 -0.39
N THR A 177 -8.04 -25.24 -0.96
CA THR A 177 -8.74 -23.96 -0.86
C THR A 177 -9.46 -23.57 -2.16
N ALA A 178 -9.50 -24.46 -3.17
CA ALA A 178 -10.02 -24.14 -4.50
C ALA A 178 -11.51 -23.72 -4.52
N ALA A 179 -12.29 -24.16 -3.53
CA ALA A 179 -13.70 -23.81 -3.39
C ALA A 179 -13.94 -22.54 -2.56
N GLU A 180 -12.90 -21.97 -1.95
CA GLU A 180 -13.02 -20.77 -1.13
C GLU A 180 -13.00 -19.50 -1.98
N ASP A 181 -13.93 -18.59 -1.69
CA ASP A 181 -13.89 -17.21 -2.19
C ASP A 181 -13.73 -16.26 -0.99
N PRO A 182 -12.48 -15.84 -0.68
CA PRO A 182 -12.21 -14.94 0.44
C PRO A 182 -12.90 -13.58 0.28
N ALA A 183 -13.06 -13.08 -0.95
CA ALA A 183 -13.72 -11.81 -1.20
C ALA A 183 -15.22 -11.92 -0.90
N ALA A 184 -15.89 -12.97 -1.38
CA ALA A 184 -17.30 -13.22 -1.06
C ALA A 184 -17.51 -13.44 0.44
N SER A 185 -16.61 -14.18 1.09
CA SER A 185 -16.67 -14.45 2.54
C SER A 185 -16.54 -13.16 3.35
N LEU A 186 -15.59 -12.29 2.98
CA LEU A 186 -15.44 -10.97 3.60
C LEU A 186 -16.72 -10.14 3.43
N ILE A 187 -17.28 -10.07 2.21
CA ILE A 187 -18.51 -9.32 1.93
C ILE A 187 -19.69 -9.85 2.76
N ALA A 188 -19.81 -11.17 2.88
CA ALA A 188 -20.87 -11.80 3.68
C ALA A 188 -20.75 -11.47 5.18
N SER A 189 -19.51 -11.25 5.67
CA SER A 189 -19.25 -10.86 7.06
C SER A 189 -19.43 -9.37 7.36
N LEU A 190 -19.58 -8.52 6.33
CA LEU A 190 -19.74 -7.08 6.54
C LEU A 190 -21.06 -6.76 7.27
N PRO A 191 -21.05 -5.81 8.24
CA PRO A 191 -22.26 -5.33 8.87
C PRO A 191 -23.27 -4.78 7.85
N SER A 192 -24.57 -5.07 8.04
CA SER A 192 -25.65 -4.63 7.13
C SER A 192 -25.65 -3.13 6.86
N ARG A 193 -25.24 -2.32 7.85
CA ARG A 193 -25.10 -0.85 7.75
C ARG A 193 -24.15 -0.38 6.65
N VAL A 194 -23.15 -1.17 6.27
CA VAL A 194 -22.16 -0.80 5.23
C VAL A 194 -22.84 -0.57 3.89
N ARG A 195 -23.92 -1.30 3.60
CA ARG A 195 -24.70 -1.12 2.37
C ARG A 195 -25.36 0.26 2.26
N GLY A 196 -25.65 0.89 3.40
CA GLY A 196 -26.22 2.24 3.47
C GLY A 196 -25.20 3.37 3.45
N TRP A 197 -23.89 3.05 3.50
CA TRP A 197 -22.85 4.07 3.50
C TRP A 197 -22.79 4.81 2.17
N ARG A 198 -22.27 6.05 2.17
CA ARG A 198 -22.00 6.75 0.91
C ARG A 198 -20.88 6.02 0.16
N PRO A 199 -20.84 6.08 -1.18
CA PRO A 199 -19.86 5.32 -1.96
C PRO A 199 -18.37 5.56 -1.62
N LEU A 200 -18.03 6.63 -0.90
CA LEU A 200 -16.66 6.91 -0.44
C LEU A 200 -16.39 6.43 0.97
N ALA A 201 -17.44 6.22 1.75
CA ALA A 201 -17.36 5.65 3.07
C ALA A 201 -17.43 4.12 3.04
N ARG A 202 -17.73 3.53 1.86
CA ARG A 202 -17.73 2.09 1.60
C ARG A 202 -16.32 1.60 1.29
#